data_AF-A0A6P1E4B8-F1
#
_entry.id   AF-A0A6P1E4B8-F1
#
_cell.length_a   1.000
_cell.length_b   1.000
_cell.length_c   1.000
_cell.angle_alpha   90.00
_cell.angle_beta   90.00
_cell.angle_gamma   90.00
#
_symmetry.space_group_name_H-M   'P 1'
#
loop_
_entity.id
_entity.type
_entity.pdbx_description
1 polymer ?
#
loop_
_entity_poly.entity_id
_entity_poly.type
_entity_poly.pdbx_seq_one_letter_code
_entity_poly.pdbx_strand_id
1 'polypeptide(L)'
;MRRSLFIFFLASVITCLGCAGPGGEASDAEELSVTCLVKPDAGPCRQNQMGFYFDYRDNRCKSFRYGGCGGRVPFASMRECRDFCGAD
;
A
#
# COMPACT_ATOMS: atom_id res chain seq x y z
N MET A 1 28.11 51.57 -24.54
CA MET A 1 27.40 51.79 -23.26
C MET A 1 25.93 52.10 -23.53
N ARG A 2 25.03 51.17 -23.23
CA ARG A 2 23.64 51.42 -22.78
C ARG A 2 23.08 50.09 -22.29
N ARG A 3 23.48 49.79 -21.05
CA ARG A 3 22.91 48.79 -20.17
C ARG A 3 21.41 49.12 -19.99
N SER A 4 20.52 48.68 -20.87
CA SER A 4 19.08 48.68 -20.55
C SER A 4 18.21 47.94 -21.58
N LEU A 5 18.51 46.68 -21.88
CA LEU A 5 17.50 45.75 -22.41
C LEU A 5 17.52 44.43 -21.62
N PHE A 6 17.93 44.51 -20.36
CA PHE A 6 17.77 43.49 -19.32
C PHE A 6 16.30 43.23 -18.94
N ILE A 7 15.34 43.85 -19.63
CA ILE A 7 13.91 43.82 -19.27
C ILE A 7 13.09 42.93 -20.22
N PHE A 8 13.58 42.62 -21.43
CA PHE A 8 12.85 41.70 -22.34
C PHE A 8 13.12 40.22 -22.07
N PHE A 9 14.22 39.87 -21.40
CA PHE A 9 14.47 38.51 -20.92
C PHE A 9 13.78 38.17 -19.59
N LEU A 10 13.02 39.10 -19.01
CA LEU A 10 12.10 38.81 -17.91
C LEU A 10 10.72 38.35 -18.40
N ALA A 11 10.42 38.47 -19.70
CA ALA A 11 9.19 37.93 -20.31
C ALA A 11 9.32 36.45 -20.74
N SER A 12 10.49 35.84 -20.53
CA SER A 12 10.67 34.38 -20.56
C SER A 12 10.45 33.75 -19.18
N VAL A 13 9.97 34.54 -18.20
CA VAL A 13 9.43 33.99 -16.97
C VAL A 13 8.16 33.21 -17.30
N ILE A 14 8.34 31.90 -17.41
CA ILE A 14 7.53 30.91 -16.71
C ILE A 14 6.03 30.97 -17.06
N THR A 15 5.67 30.77 -18.33
CA THR A 15 4.44 30.04 -18.65
C THR A 15 4.76 28.56 -18.79
N CYS A 16 5.19 27.94 -17.69
CA CYS A 16 5.01 26.50 -17.47
C CYS A 16 3.53 26.21 -17.13
N LEU A 17 2.59 26.70 -17.96
CA LEU A 17 1.18 26.28 -17.86
C LEU A 17 0.97 25.08 -18.80
N GLY A 18 1.08 23.88 -18.24
CA GLY A 18 0.66 22.61 -18.85
C GLY A 18 1.76 21.91 -19.64
N CYS A 19 2.05 20.62 -19.47
CA CYS A 19 1.36 19.52 -18.81
C CYS A 19 2.40 18.62 -18.10
N ALA A 20 1.88 17.64 -17.34
CA ALA A 20 2.60 16.65 -16.53
C ALA A 20 2.84 17.11 -15.08
N GLY A 21 1.76 17.19 -14.30
CA GLY A 21 1.87 16.58 -12.98
C GLY A 21 2.07 15.09 -13.20
N PRO A 22 3.09 14.43 -12.63
CA PRO A 22 3.01 13.00 -12.52
C PRO A 22 1.73 12.73 -11.72
N GLY A 23 0.85 11.91 -12.30
CA GLY A 23 -0.22 11.29 -11.54
C GLY A 23 0.38 10.68 -10.27
N GLY A 24 -0.42 10.61 -9.22
CA GLY A 24 0.00 10.01 -7.97
C GLY A 24 0.48 8.59 -8.20
N GLU A 25 1.80 8.40 -8.18
CA GLU A 25 2.49 7.11 -8.16
C GLU A 25 3.74 7.32 -7.30
N ALA A 26 3.56 7.16 -5.99
CA ALA A 26 4.64 6.97 -5.03
C ALA A 26 4.05 6.30 -3.78
N SER A 27 3.79 5.00 -3.86
CA SER A 27 3.61 4.15 -2.67
C SER A 27 4.51 2.92 -2.79
N ASP A 28 5.77 3.09 -3.20
CA ASP A 28 6.73 2.00 -3.35
C ASP A 28 7.88 2.05 -2.34
N ALA A 29 7.72 2.77 -1.24
CA ALA A 29 8.63 2.67 -0.11
C ALA A 29 7.84 2.77 1.21
N GLU A 30 7.61 1.61 1.83
CA GLU A 30 7.31 1.45 3.25
C GLU A 30 5.95 1.98 3.74
N GLU A 31 4.86 1.73 3.00
CA GLU A 31 3.52 1.78 3.59
C GLU A 31 2.85 0.42 3.45
N LEU A 32 3.25 -0.52 4.32
CA LEU A 32 2.53 -1.77 4.44
C LEU A 32 1.09 -1.46 4.86
N SER A 33 0.12 -1.80 4.01
CA SER A 33 -1.30 -1.53 4.28
C SER A 33 -1.70 -2.05 5.66
N VAL A 34 -2.54 -1.29 6.37
CA VAL A 34 -3.01 -1.63 7.72
C VAL A 34 -3.59 -3.05 7.81
N THR A 35 -4.17 -3.57 6.72
CA THR A 35 -4.69 -4.94 6.64
C THR A 35 -3.60 -6.00 6.79
N CYS A 36 -2.39 -5.76 6.26
CA CYS A 36 -1.25 -6.68 6.38
C CYS A 36 -0.68 -6.73 7.80
N LEU A 37 -0.99 -5.73 8.64
CA LEU A 37 -0.59 -5.68 10.05
C LEU A 37 -1.65 -6.30 10.98
N VAL A 38 -2.80 -6.72 10.45
CA VAL A 38 -3.88 -7.28 11.24
C VAL A 38 -3.49 -8.66 11.76
N LYS A 39 -3.48 -8.80 13.09
CA LYS A 39 -3.27 -10.10 13.75
C LYS A 39 -4.49 -11.02 13.56
N PRO A 40 -4.28 -12.30 13.18
CA PRO A 40 -5.35 -13.28 13.10
C PRO A 40 -5.88 -13.62 14.50
N ASP A 41 -7.16 -13.96 14.60
CA ASP A 41 -7.80 -14.43 15.82
C ASP A 41 -8.73 -15.60 15.49
N ALA A 42 -8.56 -16.73 16.18
CA ALA A 42 -9.38 -17.92 15.96
C ALA A 42 -10.82 -17.73 16.48
N GLY A 43 -11.03 -16.89 17.49
CA GLY A 43 -12.32 -16.80 18.18
C GLY A 43 -12.68 -18.06 18.98
N PRO A 44 -13.85 -18.07 19.64
CA PRO A 44 -14.22 -19.11 20.61
C PRO A 44 -14.81 -20.38 19.97
N CYS A 45 -15.32 -20.31 18.73
CA CYS A 45 -15.92 -21.46 18.07
C CYS A 45 -14.85 -22.50 17.64
N ARG A 46 -15.28 -23.73 17.32
CA ARG A 46 -14.39 -24.87 16.99
C ARG A 46 -14.69 -25.54 15.65
N GLN A 47 -15.18 -24.78 14.67
CA GLN A 47 -15.55 -25.32 13.34
C GLN A 47 -14.35 -25.59 12.44
N ASN A 48 -13.13 -25.21 12.86
CA ASN A 48 -11.88 -25.54 12.18
C ASN A 48 -11.82 -25.09 10.71
N GLN A 49 -12.22 -23.84 10.47
CA GLN A 49 -12.11 -23.20 9.17
C GLN A 49 -10.68 -22.70 8.93
N MET A 50 -10.30 -22.50 7.67
CA MET A 50 -8.98 -21.99 7.32
C MET A 50 -9.06 -20.48 7.05
N GLY A 51 -8.16 -19.71 7.65
CA GLY A 51 -7.99 -18.28 7.39
C GLY A 51 -6.53 -17.95 7.06
N PHE A 52 -6.29 -16.76 6.50
CA PHE A 52 -4.96 -16.33 6.07
C PHE A 52 -4.61 -14.94 6.62
N TYR A 53 -3.33 -14.72 6.88
CA TYR A 53 -2.77 -13.45 7.37
C TYR A 53 -1.34 -13.27 6.87
N PHE A 54 -0.89 -12.02 6.81
CA PHE A 54 0.50 -11.70 6.49
C PHE A 54 1.34 -11.68 7.77
N ASP A 55 2.47 -12.39 7.74
CA ASP A 55 3.47 -12.35 8.81
C ASP A 55 4.63 -11.46 8.37
N TYR A 56 4.63 -10.22 8.84
CA TYR A 56 5.66 -9.23 8.54
C TYR A 56 7.05 -9.62 9.05
N ARG A 57 7.16 -10.54 10.03
CA ARG A 57 8.45 -10.99 10.55
C ARG A 57 9.15 -11.93 9.58
N ASP A 58 8.35 -12.76 8.91
CA ASP A 58 8.84 -13.72 7.92
C ASP A 58 8.65 -13.21 6.49
N ASN A 59 8.04 -12.04 6.33
CA ASN A 59 7.64 -11.43 5.06
C ASN A 59 6.79 -12.36 4.17
N ARG A 60 5.88 -13.13 4.78
CA ARG A 60 5.13 -14.20 4.09
C ARG A 60 3.71 -14.36 4.58
N CYS A 61 2.82 -14.75 3.68
CA CYS A 61 1.45 -15.13 4.02
C CYS A 61 1.40 -16.52 4.66
N LYS A 62 0.65 -16.65 5.76
CA LYS A 62 0.49 -17.88 6.53
C LYS A 62 -1.00 -18.22 6.71
N SER A 63 -1.29 -19.50 6.88
CA SER A 63 -2.61 -19.98 7.27
C SER A 63 -2.73 -20.16 8.78
N PHE A 64 -3.95 -20.08 9.29
CA PHE A 64 -4.29 -20.41 10.67
C PHE A 64 -5.69 -21.07 10.75
N ARG A 65 -5.99 -21.70 11.88
CA ARG A 65 -7.31 -22.30 12.15
C ARG A 65 -8.24 -21.26 12.74
N TYR A 66 -9.26 -20.87 11.99
CA TYR A 66 -10.35 -20.03 12.43
C TYR A 66 -11.48 -20.86 13.03
N GLY A 67 -11.99 -20.45 14.18
CA GLY A 67 -13.05 -21.12 14.92
C GLY A 67 -14.40 -21.07 14.25
N GLY A 68 -14.62 -20.15 13.32
CA GLY A 68 -15.87 -19.97 12.59
C GLY A 68 -16.80 -18.87 13.14
N CYS A 69 -16.47 -18.30 14.30
CA CYS A 69 -17.19 -17.16 14.86
C CYS A 69 -16.28 -16.30 15.75
N GLY A 70 -16.60 -15.01 15.90
CA GLY A 70 -16.06 -14.13 16.95
C GLY A 70 -14.56 -13.80 16.88
N GLY A 71 -13.81 -14.42 15.97
CA GLY A 71 -12.40 -14.12 15.72
C GLY A 71 -12.22 -13.14 14.56
N ARG A 72 -11.02 -13.12 13.98
CA ARG A 72 -10.63 -12.21 12.90
C ARG A 72 -9.82 -12.96 11.85
N VAL A 73 -10.32 -12.94 10.61
CA VAL A 73 -9.67 -13.51 9.43
C VAL A 73 -9.29 -12.37 8.48
N PRO A 74 -8.01 -11.99 8.39
CA PRO A 74 -7.58 -10.88 7.52
C PRO A 74 -7.85 -11.12 6.04
N PHE A 75 -7.62 -12.35 5.56
CA PHE A 75 -7.80 -12.73 4.16
C PHE A 75 -8.52 -14.08 4.02
N ALA A 76 -9.38 -14.19 3.01
CA ALA A 76 -10.15 -15.40 2.73
C ALA A 76 -9.33 -16.45 1.96
N SER A 77 -8.26 -16.03 1.27
CA SER A 77 -7.39 -16.94 0.53
C SER A 77 -5.91 -16.57 0.63
N MET A 78 -5.03 -17.57 0.41
CA MET A 78 -3.59 -17.35 0.32
C MET A 78 -3.21 -16.40 -0.81
N ARG A 79 -3.90 -16.51 -1.95
CA ARG A 79 -3.67 -15.65 -3.11
C ARG A 79 -3.97 -14.20 -2.79
N GLU A 80 -5.14 -13.93 -2.20
CA GLU A 80 -5.55 -12.58 -1.81
C GLU A 80 -4.53 -11.95 -0.86
N CYS A 81 -4.05 -12.70 0.14
CA CYS A 81 -3.02 -12.21 1.06
C CYS A 81 -1.73 -11.81 0.31
N ARG A 82 -1.25 -12.64 -0.62
CA ARG A 82 -0.02 -12.38 -1.38
C ARG A 82 -0.15 -11.21 -2.33
N ASP A 83 -1.24 -11.19 -3.11
CA ASP A 83 -1.55 -10.12 -4.05
C ASP A 83 -1.69 -8.77 -3.32
N PHE A 84 -2.27 -8.77 -2.10
CA PHE A 84 -2.51 -7.55 -1.32
C PHE A 84 -1.27 -7.06 -0.55
N CYS A 85 -0.46 -7.97 0.01
CA CYS A 85 0.69 -7.60 0.85
C CYS A 85 2.05 -7.66 0.13
N GLY A 86 2.07 -8.01 -1.16
CA GLY A 86 3.32 -8.12 -1.92
C GLY A 86 4.25 -9.22 -1.40
N ALA A 87 3.66 -10.35 -0.98
CA ALA A 87 4.37 -11.45 -0.33
C ALA A 87 4.57 -12.63 -1.30
N ASP A 88 5.75 -13.26 -1.30
CA ASP A 88 6.06 -14.45 -2.10
C ASP A 88 5.81 -15.78 -1.35
#